data_AF-A0A933EPG9-F1
#
_entry.id   AF-A0A933EPG9-F1
#
_cell.length_a   1.000
_cell.length_b   1.000
_cell.length_c   1.000
_cell.angle_alpha   90.00
_cell.angle_beta   90.00
_cell.angle_gamma   90.00
#
_symmetry.space_group_name_H-M   'P 1'
#
loop_
_entity.id
_entity.type
_entity.pdbx_description
1 polymer ?
#
loop_
_entity_poly.entity_id
_entity_poly.type
_entity_poly.pdbx_seq_one_letter_code
_entity_poly.pdbx_strand_id
1 'polypeptide(L)'
;MYARLYEFARDHGLFGPLHRRLFEAYFQEQDNIGDLEVLIGLGKEVGLDGTELRQALVEHVFTGRLEETSREALRLGVTGTPTLFVGKETVVGAQPYEVFRQAAELAGARRR
;
A
#
# COMPACT_ATOMS: atom_id res chain seq x y z
N MET A 1 0.74 10.84 -4.85
CA MET A 1 0.10 10.44 -6.11
C MET A 1 -0.01 8.92 -6.22
N TYR A 2 1.08 8.17 -6.01
CA TYR A 2 1.06 6.70 -5.95
C TYR A 2 0.04 6.09 -4.97
N ALA A 3 -0.25 6.74 -3.83
CA ALA A 3 -1.27 6.25 -2.88
C ALA A 3 -2.69 6.22 -3.49
N ARG A 4 -3.02 7.15 -4.40
CA ARG A 4 -4.30 7.13 -5.12
C ARG A 4 -4.37 5.98 -6.13
N LEU A 5 -3.23 5.65 -6.76
CA LEU A 5 -3.12 4.49 -7.63
C LEU A 5 -3.35 3.18 -6.85
N TYR A 6 -2.88 3.09 -5.60
CA TYR A 6 -3.21 1.96 -4.74
C TYR A 6 -4.70 1.81 -4.47
N GLU A 7 -5.41 2.90 -4.17
CA GLU A 7 -6.86 2.85 -3.96
C GLU A 7 -7.62 2.45 -5.23
N PHE A 8 -7.23 2.99 -6.38
CA PHE A 8 -7.81 2.58 -7.66
C PHE A 8 -7.61 1.08 -7.93
N ALA A 9 -6.40 0.56 -7.71
CA ALA A 9 -6.13 -0.86 -7.87
C ALA A 9 -6.85 -1.74 -6.86
N ARG A 10 -7.09 -1.26 -5.62
CA ARG A 10 -7.93 -1.97 -4.64
C ARG A 10 -9.35 -2.14 -5.15
N ASP A 11 -9.94 -1.07 -5.68
CA ASP A 11 -11.30 -1.09 -6.23
C ASP A 11 -11.43 -2.02 -7.46
N HIS A 12 -10.31 -2.44 -8.06
CA HIS A 12 -10.25 -3.39 -9.19
C HIS A 12 -9.66 -4.76 -8.82
N GLY A 13 -9.38 -5.03 -7.54
CA GLY A 13 -8.80 -6.30 -7.10
C GLY A 13 -7.34 -6.53 -7.52
N LEU A 14 -6.66 -5.50 -8.02
CA LEU A 14 -5.29 -5.54 -8.55
C LEU A 14 -4.25 -4.92 -7.60
N PHE A 15 -4.61 -4.67 -6.34
CA PHE A 15 -3.70 -4.10 -5.33
C PHE A 15 -2.39 -4.91 -5.19
N GLY A 16 -2.48 -6.24 -5.07
CA GLY A 16 -1.31 -7.10 -4.87
C GLY A 16 -0.30 -7.03 -6.03
N PRO A 17 -0.73 -7.29 -7.28
CA PRO A 17 0.10 -7.12 -8.47
C PRO A 17 0.70 -5.71 -8.59
N LEU A 18 -0.12 -4.67 -8.42
CA LEU A 18 0.34 -3.29 -8.47
C LEU A 18 1.39 -2.98 -7.40
N HIS A 19 1.16 -3.42 -6.16
CA HIS A 19 2.09 -3.19 -5.05
C HIS A 19 3.45 -3.80 -5.30
N ARG A 20 3.50 -5.01 -5.87
CA ARG A 20 4.77 -5.61 -6.30
C ARG A 20 5.43 -4.74 -7.38
N ARG A 21 4.67 -4.38 -8.42
CA ARG A 21 5.20 -3.62 -9.56
C ARG A 21 5.72 -2.23 -9.18
N LEU A 22 5.02 -1.51 -8.31
CA LEU A 22 5.45 -0.20 -7.80
C LEU A 22 6.71 -0.31 -6.94
N PHE A 23 6.84 -1.36 -6.13
CA PHE A 23 8.06 -1.61 -5.36
C PHE A 23 9.26 -1.89 -6.27
N GLU A 24 9.07 -2.71 -7.31
CA GLU A 24 10.10 -2.96 -8.33
C GLU A 24 10.49 -1.67 -9.05
N ALA A 25 9.52 -0.89 -9.52
CA ALA A 25 9.74 0.41 -10.18
C ALA A 25 10.60 1.34 -9.32
N TYR A 26 10.25 1.50 -8.04
CA TYR A 26 10.91 2.45 -7.16
C TYR A 26 12.27 1.96 -6.65
N PHE A 27 12.34 0.72 -6.15
CA PHE A 27 13.54 0.24 -5.46
C PHE A 27 14.56 -0.43 -6.38
N GLN A 28 14.15 -0.96 -7.54
CA GLN A 28 15.03 -1.67 -8.46
C GLN A 28 15.30 -0.88 -9.75
N GLU A 29 14.28 -0.21 -10.28
CA GLU A 29 14.36 0.49 -11.59
C GLU A 29 14.65 1.99 -11.44
N GLN A 30 14.52 2.53 -10.21
CA GLN A 30 14.70 3.96 -9.90
C GLN A 30 13.72 4.89 -10.62
N ASP A 31 12.55 4.36 -11.00
CA ASP A 31 11.51 5.13 -11.67
C ASP A 31 10.91 6.20 -10.74
N ASN A 32 10.55 7.34 -11.33
CA ASN A 32 9.89 8.41 -10.61
C ASN A 32 8.40 8.10 -10.40
N ILE A 33 8.06 7.43 -9.30
CA ILE A 33 6.67 7.17 -8.88
C ILE A 33 5.91 8.43 -8.40
N GLY A 34 6.53 9.61 -8.51
CA GLY A 34 5.90 10.93 -8.41
C GLY A 34 5.40 11.47 -9.75
N ASP A 35 5.69 10.81 -10.87
CA ASP A 35 5.28 11.20 -12.23
C ASP A 35 3.97 10.50 -12.65
N LEU A 36 3.07 11.23 -13.30
CA LEU A 36 1.74 10.72 -13.67
C LEU A 36 1.81 9.67 -14.79
N GLU A 37 2.68 9.88 -15.78
CA GLU A 37 2.80 8.97 -16.92
C GLU A 37 3.44 7.65 -16.49
N VAL A 38 4.44 7.71 -15.59
CA VAL A 38 5.00 6.52 -14.95
C VAL A 38 3.90 5.74 -14.25
N LEU A 39 3.10 6.38 -13.38
CA LEU A 39 2.03 5.71 -12.64
C LEU A 39 0.96 5.08 -13.56
N ILE A 40 0.62 5.73 -14.68
CA ILE A 40 -0.32 5.17 -15.66
C ILE A 40 0.29 3.97 -16.38
N GLY A 41 1.57 4.05 -16.76
CA GLY A 41 2.31 2.93 -17.35
C GLY A 41 2.30 1.70 -16.46
N LEU A 42 2.71 1.87 -15.19
CA LEU A 42 2.73 0.82 -14.18
C LEU A 42 1.34 0.21 -13.95
N GLY A 43 0.29 1.05 -13.95
CA GLY A 43 -1.08 0.59 -13.82
C GLY A 43 -1.54 -0.28 -15.00
N LYS A 44 -1.21 0.11 -16.23
CA LYS A 44 -1.55 -0.66 -17.43
C LYS A 44 -0.86 -2.02 -17.46
N GLU A 45 0.39 -2.09 -17.02
CA GLU A 45 1.15 -3.35 -16.96
C GLU A 45 0.50 -4.40 -16.06
N VAL A 46 -0.23 -3.97 -15.03
CA VAL A 46 -0.97 -4.86 -14.12
C VAL A 46 -2.45 -5.05 -14.51
N GLY A 47 -2.87 -4.52 -15.66
CA GLY A 47 -4.21 -4.72 -16.23
C GLY A 47 -5.25 -3.65 -15.88
N LEU A 48 -4.85 -2.49 -15.35
CA LEU A 48 -5.76 -1.37 -15.14
C LEU A 48 -6.03 -0.63 -16.45
N ASP A 49 -7.24 -0.08 -16.61
CA ASP A 49 -7.54 0.83 -17.71
C ASP A 49 -6.82 2.16 -17.52
N GLY A 50 -5.97 2.53 -18.48
CA GLY A 50 -5.15 3.73 -18.38
C GLY A 50 -5.93 5.05 -18.46
N THR A 51 -7.10 5.04 -19.10
CA THR A 51 -7.97 6.22 -19.25
C THR A 51 -8.71 6.48 -17.94
N GLU A 52 -9.36 5.46 -17.39
CA GLU A 52 -10.05 5.53 -16.10
C GLU A 52 -9.07 5.84 -14.97
N LEU A 53 -7.89 5.20 -14.99
CA LEU A 53 -6.84 5.47 -14.02
C LEU A 53 -6.38 6.93 -14.07
N ARG A 54 -6.09 7.45 -15.26
CA ARG A 54 -5.69 8.86 -15.44
C ARG A 54 -6.74 9.78 -14.83
N GLN A 55 -8.00 9.57 -15.19
CA GLN A 55 -9.10 10.37 -14.70
C GLN A 55 -9.17 10.34 -13.16
N ALA A 56 -9.13 9.14 -12.57
CA ALA A 56 -9.19 8.98 -11.11
C ALA A 56 -8.01 9.66 -10.38
N LEU A 57 -6.81 9.64 -10.96
CA LEU A 57 -5.62 10.29 -10.39
C LEU A 57 -5.69 11.82 -10.47
N VAL A 58 -6.19 12.36 -11.60
CA VAL A 58 -6.31 13.81 -11.86
C VAL A 58 -7.47 14.42 -11.06
N GLU A 59 -8.62 13.75 -11.02
CA GLU A 59 -9.81 14.21 -10.27
C GLU A 59 -9.69 14.00 -8.76
N HIS A 60 -8.62 13.37 -8.31
CA HIS A 60 -8.32 13.17 -6.89
C HIS A 60 -9.44 12.44 -6.11
N VAL A 61 -10.13 11.52 -6.78
CA VAL A 61 -11.32 10.79 -6.30
C VAL A 61 -11.10 10.13 -4.93
N PHE A 62 -9.88 9.68 -4.64
CA PHE A 62 -9.54 8.95 -3.40
C PHE A 62 -9.07 9.82 -2.23
N THR A 63 -9.10 11.14 -2.36
CA THR A 63 -8.55 12.05 -1.32
C THR A 63 -9.23 11.85 0.02
N GLY A 64 -10.56 11.77 0.05
CA GLY A 64 -11.30 11.55 1.31
C GLY A 64 -10.92 10.23 2.00
N ARG A 65 -10.79 9.14 1.24
CA ARG A 65 -10.41 7.81 1.76
C ARG A 65 -8.98 7.80 2.31
N LEU A 66 -8.06 8.47 1.63
CA LEU A 66 -6.66 8.60 2.08
C LEU A 66 -6.55 9.46 3.34
N GLU A 67 -7.31 10.54 3.43
CA GLU A 67 -7.38 11.38 4.64
C GLU A 67 -7.96 10.61 5.82
N GLU A 68 -9.04 9.87 5.61
CA GLU A 68 -9.66 9.04 6.64
C GLU A 68 -8.69 7.94 7.13
N THR A 69 -8.05 7.24 6.21
CA THR A 69 -7.02 6.23 6.54
C THR A 69 -5.86 6.84 7.32
N SER A 70 -5.41 8.04 6.95
CA SER A 70 -4.34 8.75 7.65
C SER A 70 -4.75 9.18 9.06
N ARG A 71 -5.98 9.70 9.22
CA ARG A 71 -6.54 10.05 10.53
C ARG A 71 -6.67 8.82 11.43
N GLU A 72 -7.09 7.70 10.88
CA GLU A 72 -7.22 6.45 11.63
C GLU A 72 -5.85 5.93 12.09
N ALA A 73 -4.85 5.92 11.19
CA ALA A 73 -3.49 5.56 11.56
C ALA A 73 -2.94 6.43 12.71
N LEU A 74 -3.18 7.75 12.68
CA LEU A 74 -2.79 8.65 13.77
C LEU A 74 -3.54 8.35 15.07
N ARG A 75 -4.85 8.05 15.02
CA ARG A 75 -5.62 7.65 16.21
C ARG A 75 -5.11 6.36 16.84
N LEU A 76 -4.64 5.43 16.01
CA LEU A 76 -4.02 4.18 16.46
C LEU A 76 -2.55 4.36 16.93
N GLY A 77 -2.03 5.59 16.94
CA GLY A 77 -0.68 5.90 17.41
C GLY A 77 0.42 5.53 16.41
N VAL A 78 0.10 5.36 15.13
CA VAL A 78 1.09 5.08 14.08
C VAL A 78 1.96 6.32 13.86
N THR A 79 3.27 6.16 14.07
CA THR A 79 4.27 7.23 13.89
C THR A 79 5.24 6.96 12.74
N GLY A 80 5.16 5.78 12.11
CA GLY A 80 6.04 5.40 11.01
C GLY A 80 5.56 4.15 10.28
N THR A 81 6.15 3.91 9.12
CA THR A 81 5.84 2.76 8.26
C THR A 81 7.06 1.84 8.09
N PRO A 82 6.85 0.52 7.94
CA PRO A 82 5.59 -0.18 8.12
C PRO A 82 5.21 -0.28 9.61
N THR A 83 3.91 -0.22 9.92
CA THR A 83 3.37 -0.59 11.23
C THR A 83 2.30 -1.65 11.00
N LEU A 84 2.36 -2.76 11.75
CA LEU A 84 1.46 -3.89 11.61
C LEU A 84 0.75 -4.15 12.95
N PHE A 85 -0.57 -4.36 12.89
CA PHE A 85 -1.37 -4.80 14.02
C PHE A 85 -1.63 -6.31 13.91
N VAL A 86 -1.19 -7.08 14.91
CA VAL A 86 -1.29 -8.55 14.97
C VAL A 86 -2.05 -8.92 16.24
N GLY A 87 -3.38 -9.06 16.14
CA GLY A 87 -4.22 -9.21 17.32
C GLY A 87 -4.15 -7.97 18.21
N LYS A 88 -3.63 -8.13 19.44
CA LYS A 88 -3.36 -7.01 20.36
C LYS A 88 -1.93 -6.47 20.27
N GLU A 89 -1.08 -7.14 19.52
CA GLU A 89 0.33 -6.77 19.36
C GLU A 89 0.49 -5.74 18.23
N THR A 90 1.39 -4.78 18.43
CA THR A 90 1.77 -3.82 17.40
C THR A 90 3.25 -3.99 17.09
N VAL A 91 3.58 -4.24 15.82
CA VAL A 91 4.95 -4.35 15.34
C VAL A 91 5.28 -3.12 14.49
N VAL A 92 6.27 -2.34 14.92
CA VAL A 92 6.70 -1.09 14.26
C VAL A 92 8.04 -1.31 13.57
N GLY A 93 8.10 -0.98 12.28
CA GLY A 93 9.27 -1.07 11.42
C GLY A 93 9.43 -2.41 10.70
N ALA A 94 10.40 -2.45 9.79
CA ALA A 94 10.82 -3.67 9.11
C ALA A 94 11.65 -4.55 10.06
N GLN A 95 10.96 -5.30 10.91
CA GLN A 95 11.58 -6.13 11.95
C GLN A 95 12.06 -7.50 11.41
N PRO A 96 12.95 -8.20 12.12
CA PRO A 96 13.30 -9.59 11.80
C PRO A 96 12.07 -10.52 11.86
N TYR A 97 12.11 -11.61 11.09
CA TYR A 97 11.05 -12.62 11.04
C TYR A 97 10.60 -13.12 12.42
N GLU A 98 11.54 -13.27 13.36
CA GLU A 98 11.25 -13.76 14.71
C GLU A 98 10.29 -12.87 15.49
N VAL A 99 10.35 -11.54 15.28
CA VAL A 99 9.41 -10.60 15.91
C VAL A 99 7.99 -10.83 15.40
N PHE A 100 7.84 -11.02 14.09
CA PHE A 100 6.54 -11.32 13.49
C PHE A 100 6.00 -12.68 13.92
N ARG A 101 6.87 -13.71 14.00
CA ARG A 101 6.50 -15.04 14.48
C ARG A 101 5.99 -14.97 15.93
N GLN A 102 6.70 -14.27 16.81
CA GLN A 102 6.30 -14.10 18.20
C GLN A 102 4.96 -13.35 18.31
N ALA A 103 4.78 -12.26 17.57
CA ALA A 103 3.52 -11.52 17.55
C ALA A 103 2.34 -12.39 17.09
N ALA A 104 2.55 -13.23 16.07
CA ALA A 104 1.53 -14.17 15.59
C ALA A 104 1.18 -15.23 16.64
N GLU A 105 2.17 -15.79 17.34
CA GLU A 105 1.96 -16.75 18.43
C GLU A 105 1.16 -16.14 19.59
N LEU A 106 1.49 -14.90 20.00
CA LEU A 106 0.75 -14.15 21.02
C LEU A 106 -0.70 -13.85 20.60
N ALA A 107 -0.92 -13.62 19.30
CA ALA A 107 -2.25 -13.47 18.72
C ALA A 107 -3.02 -14.80 18.56
N GLY A 108 -2.45 -15.93 18.98
CA GLY A 108 -3.11 -17.24 18.98
C GLY A 108 -2.92 -18.05 17.69
N ALA A 109 -2.01 -17.63 16.79
CA ALA A 109 -1.65 -18.45 15.63
C ALA A 109 -0.97 -19.74 16.10
N ARG A 110 -1.37 -20.86 15.49
CA ARG A 110 -0.74 -22.17 15.71
C ARG A 110 0.25 -22.44 14.58
N ARG A 111 1.42 -23.00 14.93
CA ARG A 111 2.33 -23.57 13.93
C ARG A 111 1.56 -24.62 13.11
N ARG A 112 1.60 -24.46 11.79
CA ARG A 112 1.19 -25.50 10.84
C ARG A 112 2.41 -26.30 10.43
#